data_AF-D8LR64-F1
#
_entry.id   AF-D8LR64-F1
#
_cell.length_a   1.000
_cell.length_b   1.000
_cell.length_c   1.000
_cell.angle_alpha   90.00
_cell.angle_beta   90.00
_cell.angle_gamma   90.00
#
_symmetry.space_group_name_H-M   'P 1'
#
loop_
_entity.id
_entity.type
_entity.pdbx_description
1 polymer ?
#
loop_
_entity_poly.entity_id
_entity_poly.type
_entity_poly.pdbx_seq_one_letter_code
_entity_poly.pdbx_strand_id
1 'polypeptide(L)'
;MPLSRWRREQAKRVPESEQLDQLVGSLAEAIKAVASFTRVAGVPDYREEWDQNSIYESMGKGWRHNNVCKRLLEVALCASGRLGVVAYPNKPPMTIDEVFGHFIATVNPLVGAGGLDANVPTGTVIGLFEEPDDEGCIVDYSIDDASLQEELCLLRTLQPGKNLIGAGYAIYSGSCELVLAVKGQGVHGFTLDSSVGEFILTKPYMRIPSRGSGYSLDESRRDTWPKALQEHIDKLRSGEGESGKKFGYRLVGSAVADVHRTLVQGGIWGRPDTDEGSDQYGGDRTGGLTVLGESSPLAFIVEEAGGRAVDGHGERVLDIYPETLRQKTGLFLGGEEDILELERALEAGSRAEREAAEAEAAEAEAEAAEEKAKAEAAAAEKEKEEEEEEEEEEEKEEEEIEPEAVAEAVAVAEAPVDAEASMEEGASPGVVEDEGGEPALGGEDDDHEPVVVAQKDGGTEENEEVAA
;
A
#
# COMPACT_ATOMS: atom_id res chain seq x y z
N MET A 1 -27.36 -23.71 16.60
CA MET A 1 -26.43 -24.83 16.30
C MET A 1 -25.06 -24.42 16.83
N PRO A 2 -24.35 -25.24 17.62
CA PRO A 2 -23.00 -24.90 18.09
C PRO A 2 -21.98 -24.81 16.93
N LEU A 3 -20.98 -23.94 17.05
CA LEU A 3 -19.90 -23.77 16.07
C LEU A 3 -19.17 -25.08 15.82
N SER A 4 -18.87 -25.84 16.88
CA SER A 4 -18.28 -27.18 16.80
C SER A 4 -19.06 -28.16 15.91
N ARG A 5 -20.39 -28.08 15.94
CA ARG A 5 -21.25 -28.88 15.05
C ARG A 5 -21.26 -28.33 13.62
N TRP A 6 -21.39 -27.01 13.48
CA TRP A 6 -21.43 -26.35 12.17
C TRP A 6 -20.18 -26.65 11.36
N ARG A 7 -18.99 -26.53 11.96
CA ARG A 7 -17.71 -26.81 11.30
C ARG A 7 -17.62 -28.24 10.77
N ARG A 8 -18.01 -29.23 11.57
CA ARG A 8 -18.09 -30.64 11.14
C ARG A 8 -19.08 -30.88 10.01
N GLU A 9 -20.17 -30.12 9.96
CA GLU A 9 -21.11 -30.20 8.85
C GLU A 9 -20.53 -29.57 7.58
N GLN A 10 -19.73 -28.51 7.67
CA GLN A 10 -19.02 -27.93 6.51
C GLN A 10 -17.89 -28.83 6.02
N ALA A 11 -17.06 -29.37 6.92
CA ALA A 11 -15.99 -30.32 6.61
C ALA A 11 -16.46 -31.52 5.78
N LYS A 12 -17.71 -31.96 5.98
CA LYS A 12 -18.32 -33.05 5.21
C LYS A 12 -18.78 -32.64 3.81
N ARG A 13 -19.07 -31.35 3.59
CA ARG A 13 -19.59 -30.82 2.33
C ARG A 13 -18.46 -30.47 1.36
N VAL A 14 -17.34 -29.98 1.89
CA VAL A 14 -16.18 -29.55 1.12
C VAL A 14 -14.95 -30.24 1.71
N PRO A 15 -14.36 -31.25 1.04
CA PRO A 15 -13.19 -31.97 1.54
C PRO A 15 -12.01 -31.04 1.89
N GLU A 16 -11.79 -29.96 1.14
CA GLU A 16 -10.75 -28.96 1.48
C GLU A 16 -11.02 -28.27 2.84
N SER A 17 -12.27 -28.24 3.31
CA SER A 17 -12.64 -27.64 4.60
C SER A 17 -12.43 -28.56 5.82
N GLU A 18 -12.04 -29.82 5.65
CA GLU A 18 -11.65 -30.68 6.79
C GLU A 18 -10.46 -30.09 7.54
N GLN A 19 -9.51 -29.48 6.81
CA GLN A 19 -8.36 -28.86 7.43
C GLN A 19 -8.71 -27.52 8.11
N LEU A 20 -9.71 -26.82 7.57
CA LEU A 20 -10.27 -25.60 8.13
C LEU A 20 -11.01 -25.85 9.46
N ASP A 21 -11.57 -27.05 9.68
CA ASP A 21 -12.29 -27.40 10.91
C ASP A 21 -11.40 -27.17 12.15
N GLN A 22 -10.21 -27.78 12.20
CA GLN A 22 -9.32 -27.67 13.36
C GLN A 22 -8.86 -26.23 13.58
N LEU A 23 -8.50 -25.53 12.50
CA LEU A 23 -8.05 -24.14 12.55
C LEU A 23 -9.13 -23.19 13.10
N VAL A 24 -10.36 -23.27 12.60
CA VAL A 24 -11.48 -22.47 13.10
C VAL A 24 -11.77 -22.79 14.57
N GLY A 25 -11.48 -24.02 15.01
CA GLY A 25 -11.59 -24.39 16.42
C GLY A 25 -10.60 -23.74 17.34
N SER A 26 -9.32 -23.84 17.02
CA SER A 26 -8.28 -23.15 17.78
C SER A 26 -8.51 -21.64 17.79
N LEU A 27 -8.95 -21.10 16.65
CA LEU A 27 -9.30 -19.70 16.55
C LEU A 27 -10.47 -19.32 17.49
N ALA A 28 -11.54 -20.12 17.50
CA ALA A 28 -12.67 -19.86 18.39
C ALA A 28 -12.26 -19.84 19.86
N GLU A 29 -11.36 -20.72 20.29
CA GLU A 29 -10.82 -20.71 21.66
C GLU A 29 -10.00 -19.46 21.96
N ALA A 30 -9.14 -19.03 21.03
CA ALA A 30 -8.41 -17.76 21.19
C ALA A 30 -9.36 -16.55 21.31
N ILE A 31 -10.39 -16.48 20.46
CA ILE A 31 -11.37 -15.40 20.49
C ILE A 31 -12.12 -15.40 21.83
N LYS A 32 -12.47 -16.56 22.39
CA LYS A 32 -13.06 -16.65 23.74
C LYS A 32 -12.11 -16.07 24.81
N ALA A 33 -10.81 -16.38 24.72
CA ALA A 33 -9.81 -15.85 25.64
C ALA A 33 -9.66 -14.32 25.52
N VAL A 34 -9.62 -13.79 24.29
CA VAL A 34 -9.57 -12.34 24.01
C VAL A 34 -10.85 -11.64 24.48
N ALA A 35 -12.03 -12.24 24.25
CA ALA A 35 -13.31 -11.71 24.73
C ALA A 35 -13.37 -11.66 26.27
N SER A 36 -12.84 -12.69 26.93
CA SER A 36 -12.72 -12.70 28.39
C SER A 36 -11.78 -11.61 28.89
N PHE A 37 -10.67 -11.37 28.20
CA PHE A 37 -9.71 -10.33 28.55
C PHE A 37 -10.28 -8.92 28.38
N THR A 38 -10.82 -8.62 27.20
CA THR A 38 -11.38 -7.30 26.88
C THR A 38 -12.52 -6.89 27.80
N ARG A 39 -13.34 -7.85 28.29
CA ARG A 39 -14.42 -7.60 29.24
C ARG A 39 -13.95 -7.07 30.60
N VAL A 40 -12.71 -7.38 31.00
CA VAL A 40 -12.15 -6.99 32.30
C VAL A 40 -10.93 -6.07 32.17
N ALA A 41 -10.66 -5.52 30.98
CA ALA A 41 -9.47 -4.72 30.71
C ALA A 41 -9.34 -3.47 31.60
N GLY A 42 -10.47 -2.94 32.10
CA GLY A 42 -10.49 -1.80 33.03
C GLY A 42 -10.30 -2.17 34.51
N VAL A 43 -10.21 -3.46 34.86
CA VAL A 43 -9.98 -3.90 36.24
C VAL A 43 -8.48 -3.78 36.55
N PRO A 44 -8.07 -2.92 37.51
CA PRO A 44 -6.69 -2.89 37.96
C PRO A 44 -6.32 -4.28 38.50
N ASP A 45 -5.09 -4.74 38.29
CA ASP A 45 -4.49 -5.90 38.99
C ASP A 45 -4.58 -7.30 38.33
N TYR A 46 -5.08 -7.48 37.10
CA TYR A 46 -5.19 -8.85 36.54
C TYR A 46 -3.91 -9.40 35.86
N ARG A 47 -2.97 -8.59 35.35
CA ARG A 47 -1.79 -9.10 34.60
C ARG A 47 -0.54 -8.20 34.64
N GLU A 48 -0.24 -7.54 35.75
CA GLU A 48 1.01 -6.75 35.90
C GLU A 48 2.27 -7.62 35.82
N GLU A 49 2.19 -8.93 36.10
CA GLU A 49 3.33 -9.85 36.01
C GLU A 49 3.80 -10.16 34.58
N TRP A 50 3.03 -9.85 33.54
CA TRP A 50 3.48 -10.05 32.15
C TRP A 50 4.36 -8.89 31.64
N ASP A 51 4.60 -7.88 32.49
CA ASP A 51 5.05 -6.54 32.10
C ASP A 51 6.23 -6.01 32.97
N GLN A 52 7.07 -6.88 33.53
CA GLN A 52 8.22 -6.43 34.35
C GLN A 52 9.39 -5.81 33.56
N ASN A 53 9.30 -5.67 32.23
CA ASN A 53 10.31 -4.96 31.45
C ASN A 53 9.89 -3.49 31.27
N SER A 54 10.62 -2.58 31.91
CA SER A 54 10.32 -1.13 32.03
C SER A 54 10.32 -0.32 30.72
N ILE A 55 10.38 -0.97 29.56
CA ILE A 55 10.31 -0.36 28.22
C ILE A 55 8.87 -0.12 27.76
N TYR A 56 7.88 -0.73 28.41
CA TYR A 56 6.46 -0.71 27.97
C TYR A 56 5.59 0.34 28.68
N GLU A 57 6.17 1.10 29.61
CA GLU A 57 5.47 2.21 30.27
C GLU A 57 5.17 3.39 29.34
N SER A 58 6.05 3.64 28.36
CA SER A 58 5.95 4.78 27.44
C SER A 58 4.99 4.57 26.26
N MET A 59 4.57 3.34 25.96
CA MET A 59 3.81 3.00 24.74
C MET A 59 2.27 3.00 24.88
N GLY A 60 1.75 3.35 26.06
CA GLY A 60 0.30 3.50 26.31
C GLY A 60 -0.48 2.18 26.45
N LYS A 61 -1.66 2.25 27.09
CA LYS A 61 -2.46 1.07 27.48
C LYS A 61 -3.00 0.26 26.30
N GLY A 62 -3.42 0.92 25.22
CA GLY A 62 -3.93 0.25 24.01
C GLY A 62 -2.91 -0.69 23.36
N TRP A 63 -1.63 -0.29 23.34
CA TRP A 63 -0.54 -1.12 22.83
C TRP A 63 -0.33 -2.38 23.68
N ARG A 64 -0.39 -2.26 25.01
CA ARG A 64 -0.27 -3.41 25.92
C ARG A 64 -1.41 -4.41 25.73
N HIS A 65 -2.65 -3.92 25.64
CA HIS A 65 -3.82 -4.77 25.39
C HIS A 65 -3.69 -5.54 24.07
N ASN A 66 -3.18 -4.88 23.01
CA ASN A 66 -2.96 -5.51 21.72
C ASN A 66 -1.95 -6.67 21.82
N ASN A 67 -0.82 -6.49 22.52
CA ASN A 67 0.19 -7.55 22.70
C ASN A 67 -0.31 -8.75 23.49
N VAL A 68 -1.13 -8.54 24.53
CA VAL A 68 -1.74 -9.65 25.27
C VAL A 68 -2.69 -10.44 24.35
N CYS A 69 -3.53 -9.75 23.60
CA CYS A 69 -4.44 -10.41 22.64
C CYS A 69 -3.67 -11.16 21.56
N LYS A 70 -2.58 -10.55 21.05
CA LYS A 70 -1.65 -11.18 20.12
C LYS A 70 -1.12 -12.49 20.67
N ARG A 71 -0.58 -12.49 21.89
CA ARG A 71 0.00 -13.70 22.50
C ARG A 71 -1.03 -14.81 22.68
N LEU A 72 -2.27 -14.47 23.07
CA LEU A 72 -3.36 -15.44 23.19
C LEU A 72 -3.70 -16.08 21.84
N LEU A 73 -3.70 -15.29 20.76
CA LEU A 73 -3.93 -15.78 19.40
C LEU A 73 -2.76 -16.64 18.92
N GLU A 74 -1.51 -16.18 19.09
CA GLU A 74 -0.30 -16.95 18.71
C GLU A 74 -0.33 -18.35 19.33
N VAL A 75 -0.51 -18.45 20.65
CA VAL A 75 -0.49 -19.75 21.36
C VAL A 75 -1.54 -20.70 20.80
N ALA A 76 -2.77 -20.22 20.56
CA ALA A 76 -3.83 -21.07 20.05
C ALA A 76 -3.63 -21.46 18.57
N LEU A 77 -3.18 -20.51 17.74
CA LEU A 77 -2.95 -20.71 16.32
C LEU A 77 -1.77 -21.67 16.10
N CYS A 78 -0.67 -21.52 16.83
CA CYS A 78 0.45 -22.48 16.82
C CYS A 78 -0.02 -23.87 17.29
N ALA A 79 -0.80 -23.94 18.38
CA ALA A 79 -1.33 -25.20 18.88
C ALA A 79 -2.36 -25.89 17.95
N SER A 80 -2.87 -25.20 16.91
CA SER A 80 -3.76 -25.80 15.92
C SER A 80 -3.07 -26.85 15.06
N GLY A 81 -1.75 -26.69 14.85
CA GLY A 81 -0.95 -27.50 13.95
C GLY A 81 -1.41 -27.53 12.49
N ARG A 82 -2.07 -26.46 12.03
CA ARG A 82 -2.53 -26.34 10.63
C ARG A 82 -1.95 -25.17 9.88
N LEU A 83 -1.25 -24.28 10.57
CA LEU A 83 -0.65 -23.09 9.99
C LEU A 83 0.84 -23.33 9.82
N GLY A 84 1.38 -22.99 8.65
CA GLY A 84 2.82 -22.89 8.44
C GLY A 84 3.32 -21.49 8.76
N VAL A 85 2.51 -20.45 8.50
CA VAL A 85 2.88 -19.04 8.74
C VAL A 85 1.76 -18.24 9.42
N VAL A 86 2.13 -17.44 10.41
CA VAL A 86 1.27 -16.39 10.99
C VAL A 86 1.89 -15.02 10.75
N ALA A 87 1.16 -14.17 10.02
CA ALA A 87 1.58 -12.82 9.69
C ALA A 87 0.82 -11.78 10.53
N TYR A 88 1.57 -10.83 11.09
CA TYR A 88 1.04 -9.67 11.79
C TYR A 88 1.53 -8.40 11.09
N PRO A 89 0.73 -7.33 11.01
CA PRO A 89 1.18 -6.09 10.37
C PRO A 89 2.48 -5.52 10.94
N ASN A 90 2.73 -5.70 12.24
CA ASN A 90 3.80 -4.99 12.95
C ASN A 90 5.00 -5.88 13.37
N LYS A 91 5.12 -7.11 12.84
CA LYS A 91 6.25 -8.01 13.14
C LYS A 91 6.60 -8.84 11.89
N PRO A 92 7.84 -9.35 11.80
CA PRO A 92 8.15 -10.39 10.82
C PRO A 92 7.17 -11.57 10.95
N PRO A 93 6.88 -12.26 9.84
CA PRO A 93 6.04 -13.44 9.85
C PRO A 93 6.67 -14.52 10.75
N MET A 94 5.83 -15.26 11.46
CA MET A 94 6.26 -16.35 12.33
C MET A 94 6.03 -17.67 11.62
N THR A 95 7.08 -18.48 11.47
CA THR A 95 6.97 -19.88 11.06
C THR A 95 6.55 -20.74 12.24
N ILE A 96 5.79 -21.80 11.97
CA ILE A 96 5.42 -22.79 13.00
C ILE A 96 6.21 -24.06 12.72
N ASP A 97 7.36 -24.18 13.40
CA ASP A 97 8.42 -25.16 13.14
C ASP A 97 8.00 -26.65 13.27
N GLU A 98 6.83 -26.95 13.83
CA GLU A 98 6.49 -28.33 14.24
C GLU A 98 5.42 -29.00 13.38
N VAL A 99 4.82 -28.35 12.36
CA VAL A 99 3.62 -28.92 11.72
C VAL A 99 3.46 -28.69 10.21
N PHE A 100 3.03 -29.74 9.50
CA PHE A 100 2.68 -29.82 8.07
C PHE A 100 1.42 -29.00 7.71
N GLY A 101 1.36 -27.74 8.12
CA GLY A 101 0.26 -26.84 7.78
C GLY A 101 0.40 -26.31 6.36
N HIS A 102 -0.69 -26.31 5.58
CA HIS A 102 -0.75 -25.74 4.23
C HIS A 102 -1.48 -24.40 4.20
N PHE A 103 -1.52 -23.68 5.33
CA PHE A 103 -2.25 -22.41 5.44
C PHE A 103 -1.42 -21.31 6.06
N ILE A 104 -1.74 -20.10 5.63
CA ILE A 104 -1.22 -18.84 6.15
C ILE A 104 -2.36 -18.10 6.82
N ALA A 105 -2.13 -17.58 8.03
CA ALA A 105 -3.07 -16.70 8.72
C ALA A 105 -2.51 -15.28 8.83
N THR A 106 -3.27 -14.30 8.33
CA THR A 106 -3.03 -12.88 8.61
C THR A 106 -3.91 -12.46 9.77
N VAL A 107 -3.36 -11.82 10.80
CA VAL A 107 -4.10 -11.54 12.04
C VAL A 107 -3.88 -10.10 12.49
N ASN A 108 -4.98 -9.36 12.64
CA ASN A 108 -5.02 -8.16 13.47
C ASN A 108 -5.68 -8.51 14.82
N PRO A 109 -4.90 -8.63 15.91
CA PRO A 109 -5.37 -9.20 17.16
C PRO A 109 -6.37 -8.31 17.90
N LEU A 110 -6.25 -6.98 17.76
CA LEU A 110 -7.11 -6.03 18.45
C LEU A 110 -7.27 -4.72 17.66
N VAL A 111 -8.21 -4.71 16.73
CA VAL A 111 -8.69 -3.53 16.01
C VAL A 111 -9.49 -2.63 16.96
N GLY A 112 -9.20 -1.32 16.92
CA GLY A 112 -9.84 -0.34 17.80
C GLY A 112 -9.29 -0.33 19.22
N ALA A 113 -8.09 -0.88 19.47
CA ALA A 113 -7.48 -0.98 20.81
C ALA A 113 -7.45 0.34 21.60
N GLY A 114 -7.30 1.50 20.92
CA GLY A 114 -7.33 2.82 21.56
C GLY A 114 -8.68 3.18 22.20
N GLY A 115 -9.78 2.56 21.74
CA GLY A 115 -11.12 2.75 22.29
C GLY A 115 -11.45 1.86 23.50
N LEU A 116 -10.59 0.89 23.83
CA LEU A 116 -10.87 -0.10 24.89
C LEU A 116 -10.99 0.57 26.27
N ASP A 117 -10.16 1.58 26.56
CA ASP A 117 -10.24 2.36 27.82
C ASP A 117 -11.54 3.18 27.92
N ALA A 118 -12.09 3.58 26.77
CA ALA A 118 -13.39 4.26 26.67
C ALA A 118 -14.57 3.27 26.62
N ASN A 119 -14.32 1.97 26.77
CA ASN A 119 -15.31 0.89 26.69
C ASN A 119 -16.08 0.89 25.35
N VAL A 120 -15.41 1.31 24.28
CA VAL A 120 -15.93 1.29 22.91
C VAL A 120 -15.72 -0.12 22.32
N PRO A 121 -16.62 -0.61 21.44
CA PRO A 121 -16.45 -1.90 20.80
C PRO A 121 -15.10 -2.06 20.09
N THR A 122 -14.43 -3.18 20.32
CA THR A 122 -13.16 -3.56 19.66
C THR A 122 -13.34 -4.89 18.92
N GLY A 123 -12.32 -5.36 18.21
CA GLY A 123 -12.43 -6.64 17.51
C GLY A 123 -11.12 -7.26 17.10
N THR A 124 -11.19 -8.48 16.58
CA THR A 124 -10.07 -9.20 15.95
C THR A 124 -10.44 -9.46 14.50
N VAL A 125 -9.49 -9.33 13.56
CA VAL A 125 -9.69 -9.60 12.12
C VAL A 125 -8.68 -10.62 11.65
N ILE A 126 -9.12 -11.58 10.83
CA ILE A 126 -8.30 -12.72 10.40
C ILE A 126 -8.59 -13.04 8.94
N GLY A 127 -7.52 -13.19 8.14
CA GLY A 127 -7.55 -13.78 6.81
C GLY A 127 -6.85 -15.13 6.79
N LEU A 128 -7.37 -16.07 6.01
CA LEU A 128 -6.80 -17.41 5.82
C LEU A 128 -6.53 -17.63 4.34
N PHE A 129 -5.28 -17.94 4.01
CA PHE A 129 -4.82 -18.30 2.68
C PHE A 129 -4.32 -19.73 2.67
N GLU A 130 -4.33 -20.36 1.50
CA GLU A 130 -3.52 -21.56 1.24
C GLU A 130 -2.06 -21.16 1.00
N GLU A 131 -1.14 -22.00 1.44
CA GLU A 131 0.24 -21.92 1.00
C GLU A 131 0.31 -22.36 -0.48
N PRO A 132 1.02 -21.60 -1.34
CA PRO A 132 1.21 -22.01 -2.73
C PRO A 132 1.95 -23.36 -2.81
N ASP A 133 1.58 -24.18 -3.80
CA ASP A 133 2.10 -25.54 -4.02
C ASP A 133 3.61 -25.59 -4.34
N ASP A 134 4.18 -24.47 -4.73
CA ASP A 134 5.58 -24.32 -5.10
C ASP A 134 6.43 -24.26 -3.81
N GLU A 135 7.06 -25.40 -3.48
CA GLU A 135 7.96 -25.66 -2.34
C GLU A 135 7.63 -24.83 -1.08
N GLY A 136 6.82 -25.36 -0.15
CA GLY A 136 6.38 -24.75 1.14
C GLY A 136 7.45 -23.99 1.93
N CYS A 137 7.11 -23.24 3.00
CA CYS A 137 8.11 -22.53 3.84
C CYS A 137 9.00 -23.58 4.52
N ILE A 138 9.96 -24.13 3.77
CA ILE A 138 10.95 -25.09 4.22
C ILE A 138 11.99 -24.21 4.90
N VAL A 139 11.97 -24.23 6.22
CA VAL A 139 13.13 -23.84 7.01
C VAL A 139 14.26 -24.78 6.58
N ASP A 140 15.05 -24.33 5.61
CA ASP A 140 16.21 -25.08 5.16
C ASP A 140 17.27 -24.97 6.26
N TYR A 141 17.33 -25.98 7.13
CA TYR A 141 18.34 -26.08 8.19
C TYR A 141 19.79 -26.16 7.65
N SER A 142 20.00 -26.22 6.33
CA SER A 142 21.32 -26.04 5.71
C SER A 142 21.68 -24.59 5.40
N ILE A 143 20.71 -23.67 5.50
CA ILE A 143 20.88 -22.23 5.45
C ILE A 143 20.95 -21.72 6.90
N ASP A 144 22.15 -21.40 7.37
CA ASP A 144 22.38 -20.79 8.69
C ASP A 144 21.98 -19.30 8.73
N ASP A 145 21.50 -18.74 7.61
CA ASP A 145 21.07 -17.35 7.50
C ASP A 145 19.56 -17.21 7.74
N ALA A 146 19.21 -16.92 9.00
CA ALA A 146 17.84 -16.66 9.42
C ALA A 146 17.16 -15.52 8.62
N SER A 147 17.93 -14.57 8.08
CA SER A 147 17.36 -13.44 7.34
C SER A 147 16.79 -13.85 5.98
N LEU A 148 17.43 -14.79 5.29
CA LEU A 148 16.96 -15.30 3.99
C LEU A 148 15.70 -16.18 4.14
N GLN A 149 15.62 -16.94 5.23
CA GLN A 149 14.42 -17.74 5.55
C GLN A 149 13.21 -16.85 5.88
N GLU A 150 13.42 -15.78 6.66
CA GLU A 150 12.38 -14.79 6.96
C GLU A 150 11.87 -14.10 5.68
N GLU A 151 12.76 -13.77 4.74
CA GLU A 151 12.40 -13.15 3.45
C GLU A 151 11.58 -14.09 2.55
N LEU A 152 11.98 -15.36 2.43
CA LEU A 152 11.23 -16.35 1.66
C LEU A 152 9.83 -16.61 2.23
N CYS A 153 9.70 -16.66 3.56
CA CYS A 153 8.40 -16.87 4.19
C CYS A 153 7.55 -15.59 4.19
N LEU A 154 8.17 -14.40 4.21
CA LEU A 154 7.51 -13.12 3.94
C LEU A 154 6.85 -13.10 2.56
N LEU A 155 7.56 -13.47 1.50
CA LEU A 155 7.03 -13.46 0.13
C LEU A 155 5.77 -14.33 -0.03
N ARG A 156 5.67 -15.46 0.69
CA ARG A 156 4.48 -16.33 0.66
C ARG A 156 3.23 -15.70 1.25
N THR A 157 3.41 -14.79 2.21
CA THR A 157 2.29 -14.08 2.85
C THR A 157 1.72 -12.99 1.96
N LEU A 158 2.50 -12.53 0.96
CA LEU A 158 2.13 -11.46 0.05
C LEU A 158 1.22 -11.99 -1.08
N GLN A 159 0.00 -12.35 -0.71
CA GLN A 159 -1.01 -12.83 -1.66
C GLN A 159 -2.16 -11.82 -1.80
N PRO A 160 -2.70 -11.63 -3.02
CA PRO A 160 -3.87 -10.79 -3.22
C PRO A 160 -5.10 -11.39 -2.51
N GLY A 161 -5.98 -10.52 -2.00
CA GLY A 161 -7.14 -10.92 -1.19
C GLY A 161 -8.08 -11.93 -1.87
N LYS A 162 -8.13 -11.97 -3.20
CA LYS A 162 -8.90 -12.97 -3.98
C LYS A 162 -8.49 -14.43 -3.74
N ASN A 163 -7.28 -14.64 -3.22
CA ASN A 163 -6.75 -15.95 -2.85
C ASN A 163 -7.16 -16.40 -1.45
N LEU A 164 -7.86 -15.56 -0.67
CA LEU A 164 -8.43 -15.96 0.63
C LEU A 164 -9.36 -17.16 0.43
N ILE A 165 -9.15 -18.19 1.24
CA ILE A 165 -10.06 -19.37 1.34
C ILE A 165 -11.10 -19.16 2.44
N GLY A 166 -10.83 -18.27 3.38
CA GLY A 166 -11.74 -17.85 4.42
C GLY A 166 -11.24 -16.61 5.13
N ALA A 167 -12.15 -15.91 5.77
CA ALA A 167 -11.84 -14.77 6.61
C ALA A 167 -12.85 -14.68 7.74
N GLY A 168 -12.47 -14.00 8.81
CA GLY A 168 -13.37 -13.77 9.92
C GLY A 168 -13.04 -12.53 10.71
N TYR A 169 -14.02 -12.07 11.46
CA TYR A 169 -13.79 -11.11 12.52
C TYR A 169 -14.58 -11.46 13.77
N ALA A 170 -14.05 -11.07 14.92
CA ALA A 170 -14.77 -11.09 16.18
C ALA A 170 -15.02 -9.66 16.65
N ILE A 171 -16.23 -9.39 17.14
CA ILE A 171 -16.56 -8.16 17.86
C ILE A 171 -16.62 -8.43 19.35
N TYR A 172 -15.99 -7.54 20.11
CA TYR A 172 -16.05 -7.48 21.56
C TYR A 172 -16.84 -6.24 21.96
N SER A 173 -18.12 -6.43 22.27
CA SER A 173 -19.05 -5.37 22.69
C SER A 173 -19.92 -5.88 23.86
N GLY A 174 -21.16 -5.38 24.00
CA GLY A 174 -22.14 -5.91 24.96
C GLY A 174 -22.39 -7.42 24.81
N SER A 175 -22.09 -7.98 23.64
CA SER A 175 -21.90 -9.42 23.43
C SER A 175 -20.63 -9.65 22.60
N CYS A 176 -20.15 -10.90 22.58
CA CYS A 176 -19.10 -11.31 21.65
C CYS A 176 -19.74 -12.05 20.48
N GLU A 177 -19.47 -11.58 19.26
CA GLU A 177 -19.90 -12.24 18.03
C GLU A 177 -18.70 -12.55 17.16
N LEU A 178 -18.69 -13.75 16.56
CA LEU A 178 -17.73 -14.20 15.57
C LEU A 178 -18.44 -14.32 14.23
N VAL A 179 -17.97 -13.57 13.23
CA VAL A 179 -18.44 -13.67 11.84
C VAL A 179 -17.36 -14.38 11.03
N LEU A 180 -17.77 -15.42 10.30
CA LEU A 180 -16.90 -16.25 9.48
C LEU A 180 -17.43 -16.32 8.06
N ALA A 181 -16.57 -16.07 7.10
CA ALA A 181 -16.79 -16.33 5.68
C ALA A 181 -15.82 -17.42 5.23
N VAL A 182 -16.33 -18.40 4.50
CA VAL A 182 -15.52 -19.44 3.84
C VAL A 182 -15.89 -19.41 2.37
N LYS A 183 -14.90 -19.40 1.48
CA LYS A 183 -15.08 -19.20 0.04
C LYS A 183 -16.15 -20.17 -0.49
N GLY A 184 -17.21 -19.62 -1.08
CA GLY A 184 -18.32 -20.40 -1.65
C GLY A 184 -19.26 -21.05 -0.63
N GLN A 185 -19.08 -20.83 0.68
CA GLN A 185 -20.01 -21.28 1.73
C GLN A 185 -20.78 -20.12 2.39
N GLY A 186 -20.53 -18.89 1.95
CA GLY A 186 -21.16 -17.67 2.43
C GLY A 186 -20.73 -17.28 3.85
N VAL A 187 -21.44 -16.30 4.40
CA VAL A 187 -21.09 -15.64 5.67
C VAL A 187 -22.00 -16.10 6.80
N HIS A 188 -21.43 -16.39 7.97
CA HIS A 188 -22.16 -16.90 9.13
C HIS A 188 -21.75 -16.17 10.40
N GLY A 189 -22.73 -15.70 11.17
CA GLY A 189 -22.54 -15.05 12.46
C GLY A 189 -22.88 -15.97 13.63
N PHE A 190 -21.95 -16.06 14.58
CA PHE A 190 -22.07 -16.84 15.80
C PHE A 190 -22.00 -15.90 17.01
N THR A 191 -22.90 -16.06 17.97
CA THR A 191 -22.88 -15.31 19.22
C THR A 191 -22.33 -16.20 20.33
N LEU A 192 -21.40 -15.68 21.12
CA LEU A 192 -20.84 -16.40 22.27
C LEU A 192 -21.85 -16.43 23.42
N ASP A 193 -22.33 -17.62 23.77
CA ASP A 193 -23.06 -17.83 25.02
C ASP A 193 -22.03 -18.01 26.15
N SER A 194 -21.85 -16.94 26.95
CA SER A 194 -20.90 -16.93 28.06
C SER A 194 -21.28 -17.90 29.20
N SER A 195 -22.53 -18.37 29.27
CA SER A 195 -22.96 -19.30 30.33
C SER A 195 -22.45 -20.73 30.10
N VAL A 196 -22.25 -21.11 28.85
CA VAL A 196 -21.75 -22.44 28.45
C VAL A 196 -20.38 -22.39 27.79
N GLY A 197 -19.90 -21.18 27.44
CA GLY A 197 -18.59 -20.98 26.80
C GLY A 197 -18.54 -21.43 25.34
N GLU A 198 -19.66 -21.38 24.62
CA GLU A 198 -19.76 -21.89 23.24
C GLU A 198 -20.35 -20.86 22.28
N PHE A 199 -19.80 -20.82 21.07
CA PHE A 199 -20.34 -20.02 19.97
C PHE A 199 -21.57 -20.71 19.36
N ILE A 200 -22.69 -20.00 19.34
CA ILE A 200 -23.95 -20.49 18.79
C ILE A 200 -24.23 -19.75 17.49
N LEU A 201 -24.50 -20.49 16.41
CA LEU A 201 -24.95 -19.93 15.14
C LEU A 201 -26.28 -19.18 15.35
N THR A 202 -26.25 -17.86 15.21
CA THR A 202 -27.40 -16.97 15.37
C THR A 202 -27.79 -16.27 14.06
N LYS A 203 -26.84 -16.11 13.13
CA LYS A 203 -27.05 -15.45 11.84
C LYS A 203 -26.51 -16.32 10.69
N PRO A 204 -27.24 -17.35 10.23
CA PRO A 204 -26.81 -18.18 9.09
C PRO A 204 -26.95 -17.40 7.77
N TYR A 205 -26.00 -17.58 6.85
CA TYR A 205 -26.04 -17.01 5.48
C TYR A 205 -26.34 -15.51 5.46
N MET A 206 -25.55 -14.73 6.21
CA MET A 206 -25.65 -13.28 6.24
C MET A 206 -25.49 -12.73 4.81
N ARG A 207 -26.40 -11.82 4.45
CA ARG A 207 -26.37 -11.08 3.19
C ARG A 207 -26.48 -9.60 3.50
N ILE A 208 -25.61 -8.81 2.90
CA ILE A 208 -25.67 -7.36 3.03
C ILE A 208 -26.81 -6.82 2.15
N PRO A 209 -27.63 -5.87 2.64
CA PRO A 209 -28.58 -5.18 1.79
C PRO A 209 -27.86 -4.40 0.67
N SER A 210 -28.34 -4.53 -0.58
CA SER A 210 -27.77 -3.83 -1.76
C SER A 210 -27.74 -2.30 -1.59
N ARG A 211 -28.75 -1.74 -0.91
CA ARG A 211 -28.88 -0.34 -0.54
C ARG A 211 -29.15 -0.22 0.96
N GLY A 212 -28.50 0.73 1.63
CA GLY A 212 -28.77 1.11 3.01
C GLY A 212 -29.43 2.48 3.16
N SER A 213 -29.26 3.06 4.34
CA SER A 213 -29.75 4.40 4.67
C SER A 213 -28.78 5.16 5.58
N GLY A 214 -27.49 4.84 5.50
CA GLY A 214 -26.48 5.46 6.34
C GLY A 214 -25.09 5.29 5.76
N TYR A 215 -24.20 6.21 6.14
CA TYR A 215 -22.78 6.14 5.83
C TYR A 215 -21.96 6.28 7.12
N SER A 216 -20.73 5.79 7.05
CA SER A 216 -19.80 5.75 8.17
C SER A 216 -18.38 6.02 7.72
N LEU A 217 -17.98 7.28 7.87
CA LEU A 217 -16.65 7.81 7.54
C LEU A 217 -16.26 8.83 8.61
N ASP A 218 -14.97 9.04 8.87
CA ASP A 218 -14.53 10.02 9.86
C ASP A 218 -14.64 11.46 9.34
N GLU A 219 -15.78 12.11 9.55
CA GLU A 219 -16.02 13.49 9.09
C GLU A 219 -15.06 14.52 9.71
N SER A 220 -14.31 14.19 10.77
CA SER A 220 -13.27 15.10 11.27
C SER A 220 -12.14 15.31 10.27
N ARG A 221 -11.97 14.39 9.31
CA ARG A 221 -10.98 14.45 8.23
C ARG A 221 -11.58 14.85 6.89
N ARG A 222 -12.81 15.36 6.87
CA ARG A 222 -13.54 15.65 5.63
C ARG A 222 -12.76 16.57 4.66
N ASP A 223 -11.98 17.49 5.20
CA ASP A 223 -11.20 18.44 4.41
C ASP A 223 -10.01 17.80 3.68
N THR A 224 -9.56 16.62 4.13
CA THR A 224 -8.49 15.85 3.47
C THR A 224 -9.03 14.86 2.45
N TRP A 225 -10.35 14.76 2.28
CA TRP A 225 -10.95 13.80 1.36
C TRP A 225 -10.88 14.32 -0.08
N PRO A 226 -10.77 13.42 -1.08
CA PRO A 226 -10.96 13.80 -2.48
C PRO A 226 -12.30 14.53 -2.67
N LYS A 227 -12.32 15.56 -3.53
CA LYS A 227 -13.53 16.37 -3.76
C LYS A 227 -14.73 15.51 -4.19
N ALA A 228 -14.49 14.52 -5.04
CA ALA A 228 -15.52 13.59 -5.48
C ALA A 228 -16.17 12.82 -4.33
N LEU A 229 -15.39 12.41 -3.33
CA LEU A 229 -15.92 11.77 -2.13
C LEU A 229 -16.78 12.75 -1.31
N GLN A 230 -16.30 13.98 -1.11
CA GLN A 230 -17.05 15.01 -0.37
C GLN A 230 -18.41 15.28 -1.04
N GLU A 231 -18.43 15.48 -2.35
CA GLU A 231 -19.64 15.73 -3.13
C GLU A 231 -20.61 14.53 -3.11
N HIS A 232 -20.07 13.31 -3.21
CA HIS A 232 -20.89 12.09 -3.13
C HIS A 232 -21.59 11.98 -1.77
N ILE A 233 -20.85 12.17 -0.67
CA ILE A 233 -21.44 12.14 0.68
C ILE A 233 -22.48 13.26 0.87
N ASP A 234 -22.27 14.44 0.30
CA ASP A 234 -23.27 15.53 0.36
C ASP A 234 -24.58 15.16 -0.36
N LYS A 235 -24.49 14.52 -1.53
CA LYS A 235 -25.68 13.99 -2.25
C LYS A 235 -26.42 12.95 -1.43
N LEU A 236 -25.71 12.04 -0.77
CA LEU A 236 -26.35 11.05 0.12
C LEU A 236 -27.06 11.70 1.31
N ARG A 237 -26.47 12.77 1.89
CA ARG A 237 -27.05 13.52 3.01
C ARG A 237 -28.29 14.33 2.60
N SER A 238 -28.27 14.94 1.41
CA SER A 238 -29.40 15.72 0.87
C SER A 238 -30.53 14.81 0.38
N GLY A 239 -30.24 13.54 0.08
CA GLY A 239 -31.17 12.58 -0.52
C GLY A 239 -31.23 12.68 -2.04
N GLU A 240 -30.19 13.25 -2.64
CA GLU A 240 -30.00 13.40 -4.08
C GLU A 240 -29.18 12.27 -4.71
N GLY A 241 -28.68 11.32 -3.90
CA GLY A 241 -28.10 10.07 -4.39
C GLY A 241 -29.14 9.16 -5.04
N GLU A 242 -28.70 8.09 -5.71
CA GLU A 242 -29.57 7.25 -6.54
C GLU A 242 -30.68 6.54 -5.75
N SER A 243 -30.46 6.30 -4.46
CA SER A 243 -31.47 5.72 -3.57
C SER A 243 -32.68 6.64 -3.31
N GLY A 244 -32.54 7.96 -3.55
CA GLY A 244 -33.52 8.99 -3.22
C GLY A 244 -33.79 9.15 -1.71
N LYS A 245 -32.97 8.54 -0.85
CA LYS A 245 -33.11 8.57 0.62
C LYS A 245 -32.00 9.40 1.23
N LYS A 246 -32.33 10.12 2.30
CA LYS A 246 -31.33 10.80 3.13
C LYS A 246 -30.58 9.78 3.97
N PHE A 247 -29.26 9.73 3.83
CA PHE A 247 -28.43 8.83 4.62
C PHE A 247 -28.12 9.44 5.99
N GLY A 248 -28.26 8.63 7.04
CA GLY A 248 -27.86 9.01 8.39
C GLY A 248 -26.37 8.78 8.63
N TYR A 249 -25.69 9.78 9.22
CA TYR A 249 -24.33 9.64 9.69
C TYR A 249 -24.23 8.70 10.90
N ARG A 250 -23.28 7.75 10.88
CA ARG A 250 -22.97 6.86 12.00
C ARG A 250 -21.47 6.60 12.04
N LEU A 251 -20.84 6.75 13.20
CA LEU A 251 -19.45 6.33 13.38
C LEU A 251 -19.25 5.86 14.82
N VAL A 252 -18.83 4.61 14.99
CA VAL A 252 -18.43 4.08 16.30
C VAL A 252 -16.95 4.40 16.56
N GLY A 253 -16.12 4.40 15.51
CA GLY A 253 -14.68 4.63 15.61
C GLY A 253 -13.88 3.34 15.73
N SER A 254 -14.48 2.20 15.39
CA SER A 254 -13.85 0.89 15.38
C SER A 254 -14.25 0.19 14.08
N ALA A 255 -13.28 -0.09 13.21
CA ALA A 255 -13.53 -0.60 11.87
C ALA A 255 -14.40 -1.88 11.92
N VAL A 256 -14.08 -2.83 12.80
CA VAL A 256 -14.88 -4.06 12.92
C VAL A 256 -16.33 -3.76 13.31
N ALA A 257 -16.55 -2.87 14.27
CA ALA A 257 -17.89 -2.53 14.75
C ALA A 257 -18.73 -1.81 13.68
N ASP A 258 -18.12 -0.85 12.99
CA ASP A 258 -18.79 -0.11 11.92
C ASP A 258 -19.03 -0.98 10.67
N VAL A 259 -18.09 -1.86 10.31
CA VAL A 259 -18.26 -2.85 9.23
C VAL A 259 -19.34 -3.86 9.57
N HIS A 260 -19.41 -4.37 10.80
CA HIS A 260 -20.48 -5.30 11.18
C HIS A 260 -21.86 -4.65 11.11
N ARG A 261 -22.00 -3.39 11.56
CA ARG A 261 -23.25 -2.65 11.39
C ARG A 261 -23.60 -2.55 9.90
N THR A 262 -22.63 -2.22 9.06
CA THR A 262 -22.81 -2.07 7.61
C THR A 262 -23.20 -3.41 6.96
N LEU A 263 -22.57 -4.51 7.36
CA LEU A 263 -22.91 -5.87 6.91
C LEU A 263 -24.36 -6.25 7.24
N VAL A 264 -24.88 -5.81 8.40
CA VAL A 264 -26.23 -6.14 8.87
C VAL A 264 -27.29 -5.18 8.30
N GLN A 265 -26.97 -3.89 8.19
CA GLN A 265 -27.95 -2.83 7.89
C GLN A 265 -27.85 -2.28 6.46
N GLY A 266 -26.79 -2.63 5.73
CA GLY A 266 -26.44 -2.00 4.46
C GLY A 266 -25.91 -0.59 4.64
N GLY A 267 -25.66 0.10 3.53
CA GLY A 267 -25.09 1.44 3.50
C GLY A 267 -23.61 1.38 3.17
N ILE A 268 -22.89 2.45 3.52
CA ILE A 268 -21.48 2.62 3.20
C ILE A 268 -20.66 2.75 4.49
N TRP A 269 -19.57 2.00 4.59
CA TRP A 269 -18.49 2.31 5.50
C TRP A 269 -17.24 2.62 4.70
N GLY A 270 -16.49 3.63 5.12
CA GLY A 270 -15.32 4.09 4.38
C GLY A 270 -14.21 4.61 5.28
N ARG A 271 -12.98 4.30 4.91
CA ARG A 271 -11.77 4.91 5.42
C ARG A 271 -10.89 5.30 4.23
N PRO A 272 -10.96 6.57 3.79
CA PRO A 272 -10.18 7.05 2.65
C PRO A 272 -8.68 6.96 2.93
N ASP A 273 -7.89 6.96 1.86
CA ASP A 273 -6.48 7.30 1.94
C ASP A 273 -6.33 8.72 2.51
N THR A 274 -5.25 8.95 3.27
CA THR A 274 -4.92 10.28 3.80
C THR A 274 -3.45 10.53 3.61
N ASP A 275 -3.10 11.77 3.26
CA ASP A 275 -1.71 12.23 3.10
C ASP A 275 -0.98 12.48 4.43
N GLU A 276 -1.68 12.38 5.57
CA GLU A 276 -1.12 12.69 6.88
C GLU A 276 -0.33 11.51 7.51
N GLY A 277 0.96 11.75 7.76
CA GLY A 277 1.71 11.08 8.83
C GLY A 277 2.31 9.69 8.52
N SER A 278 3.58 9.51 8.88
CA SER A 278 4.25 8.21 8.97
C SER A 278 3.80 7.64 10.30
N ASP A 279 3.50 6.35 10.34
CA ASP A 279 3.51 5.72 11.66
C ASP A 279 4.92 5.84 12.27
N GLN A 280 5.01 5.68 13.58
CA GLN A 280 6.26 5.74 14.34
C GLN A 280 7.33 4.71 13.90
N TYR A 281 7.02 3.89 12.89
CA TYR A 281 7.88 2.84 12.32
C TYR A 281 8.21 3.07 10.83
N GLY A 282 7.93 4.27 10.29
CA GLY A 282 8.36 4.68 8.96
C GLY A 282 7.63 4.00 7.79
N GLY A 283 6.43 3.43 8.01
CA GLY A 283 5.63 2.83 6.93
C GLY A 283 4.97 3.87 6.01
N ASP A 284 4.74 3.48 4.74
CA ASP A 284 4.12 4.32 3.72
C ASP A 284 2.75 4.86 4.15
N ARG A 285 2.54 6.13 3.79
CA ARG A 285 1.50 7.01 4.29
C ARG A 285 0.26 6.89 3.42
N THR A 286 -0.59 5.92 3.73
CA THR A 286 -2.02 6.07 3.45
C THR A 286 -2.76 5.87 4.76
N GLY A 287 -3.59 6.83 5.16
CA GLY A 287 -4.46 6.75 6.35
C GLY A 287 -5.46 5.59 6.38
N GLY A 288 -5.36 4.66 5.42
CA GLY A 288 -6.15 3.46 5.27
C GLY A 288 -5.83 2.35 6.28
N LEU A 289 -6.23 1.14 5.92
CA LEU A 289 -6.07 -0.08 6.72
C LEU A 289 -5.01 -0.97 6.09
N THR A 290 -4.38 -1.84 6.88
CA THR A 290 -3.39 -2.78 6.34
C THR A 290 -4.06 -3.75 5.36
N VAL A 291 -3.53 -3.88 4.14
CA VAL A 291 -4.10 -4.69 3.06
C VAL A 291 -4.36 -6.13 3.51
N LEU A 292 -3.33 -6.80 4.05
CA LEU A 292 -3.41 -8.20 4.45
C LEU A 292 -4.06 -8.41 5.83
N GLY A 293 -3.86 -7.46 6.75
CA GLY A 293 -4.33 -7.59 8.14
C GLY A 293 -5.78 -7.18 8.37
N GLU A 294 -6.33 -6.34 7.50
CA GLU A 294 -7.64 -5.73 7.69
C GLU A 294 -8.44 -5.61 6.38
N SER A 295 -7.90 -4.95 5.35
CA SER A 295 -8.70 -4.60 4.16
C SER A 295 -9.17 -5.84 3.39
N SER A 296 -8.26 -6.76 3.07
CA SER A 296 -8.60 -7.97 2.32
C SER A 296 -9.55 -8.89 3.09
N PRO A 297 -9.32 -9.22 4.38
CA PRO A 297 -10.28 -10.02 5.14
C PRO A 297 -11.67 -9.40 5.25
N LEU A 298 -11.77 -8.08 5.49
CA LEU A 298 -13.07 -7.40 5.60
C LEU A 298 -13.78 -7.31 4.24
N ALA A 299 -13.04 -6.99 3.17
CA ALA A 299 -13.55 -6.99 1.80
C ALA A 299 -14.09 -8.37 1.40
N PHE A 300 -13.34 -9.44 1.70
CA PHE A 300 -13.75 -10.82 1.41
C PHE A 300 -15.07 -11.18 2.08
N ILE A 301 -15.23 -10.83 3.36
CA ILE A 301 -16.49 -11.09 4.09
C ILE A 301 -17.65 -10.32 3.47
N VAL A 302 -17.45 -9.06 3.08
CA VAL A 302 -18.51 -8.23 2.48
C VAL A 302 -18.90 -8.75 1.09
N GLU A 303 -17.94 -9.12 0.25
CA GLU A 303 -18.21 -9.70 -1.07
C GLU A 303 -18.90 -11.07 -0.99
N GLU A 304 -18.49 -11.95 -0.08
CA GLU A 304 -19.19 -13.23 0.16
C GLU A 304 -20.62 -13.02 0.67
N ALA A 305 -20.90 -11.88 1.32
CA ALA A 305 -22.25 -11.47 1.71
C ALA A 305 -23.05 -10.80 0.57
N GLY A 306 -22.47 -10.62 -0.62
CA GLY A 306 -23.08 -9.99 -1.77
C GLY A 306 -22.98 -8.46 -1.81
N GLY A 307 -21.98 -7.88 -1.12
CA GLY A 307 -21.66 -6.47 -1.21
C GLY A 307 -20.48 -6.20 -2.13
N ARG A 308 -19.92 -4.99 -2.04
CA ARG A 308 -18.70 -4.59 -2.74
C ARG A 308 -17.72 -3.95 -1.78
N ALA A 309 -16.44 -4.03 -2.13
CA ALA A 309 -15.34 -3.37 -1.43
C ALA A 309 -14.31 -2.84 -2.43
N VAL A 310 -14.08 -1.52 -2.40
CA VAL A 310 -13.15 -0.80 -3.29
C VAL A 310 -12.21 0.09 -2.49
N ASP A 311 -11.09 0.47 -3.07
CA ASP A 311 -10.10 1.37 -2.47
C ASP A 311 -10.42 2.85 -2.73
N GLY A 312 -9.48 3.75 -2.41
CA GLY A 312 -9.58 5.18 -2.68
C GLY A 312 -9.72 5.57 -4.15
N HIS A 313 -9.34 4.67 -5.06
CA HIS A 313 -9.36 4.87 -6.50
C HIS A 313 -10.57 4.21 -7.18
N GLY A 314 -11.38 3.47 -6.42
CA GLY A 314 -12.49 2.69 -6.95
C GLY A 314 -12.09 1.31 -7.43
N GLU A 315 -10.83 0.89 -7.22
CA GLU A 315 -10.36 -0.43 -7.60
C GLU A 315 -10.77 -1.48 -6.57
N ARG A 316 -11.03 -2.71 -7.02
CA ARG A 316 -11.46 -3.79 -6.13
C ARG A 316 -10.33 -4.22 -5.20
N VAL A 317 -10.58 -4.13 -3.89
CA VAL A 317 -9.57 -4.36 -2.84
C VAL A 317 -8.97 -5.77 -2.87
N LEU A 318 -9.77 -6.78 -3.23
CA LEU A 318 -9.29 -8.16 -3.30
C LEU A 318 -8.33 -8.43 -4.47
N ASP A 319 -8.26 -7.53 -5.45
CA ASP A 319 -7.35 -7.64 -6.59
C ASP A 319 -6.00 -6.95 -6.36
N ILE A 320 -5.87 -6.16 -5.28
CA ILE A 320 -4.61 -5.53 -4.87
C ILE A 320 -3.57 -6.60 -4.56
N TYR A 321 -2.42 -6.51 -5.21
CA TYR A 321 -1.25 -7.32 -4.89
C TYR A 321 -0.44 -6.61 -3.80
N PRO A 322 -0.30 -7.20 -2.60
CA PRO A 322 0.45 -6.56 -1.54
C PRO A 322 1.97 -6.64 -1.80
N GLU A 323 2.65 -5.51 -1.80
CA GLU A 323 4.11 -5.41 -1.93
C GLU A 323 4.82 -5.60 -0.58
N THR A 324 4.15 -5.24 0.52
CA THR A 324 4.68 -5.41 1.88
C THR A 324 3.59 -5.84 2.87
N LEU A 325 3.98 -6.50 3.96
CA LEU A 325 3.06 -6.83 5.07
C LEU A 325 2.39 -5.61 5.71
N ARG A 326 3.03 -4.44 5.59
CA ARG A 326 2.61 -3.18 6.20
C ARG A 326 1.86 -2.28 5.23
N GLN A 327 1.74 -2.66 3.96
CA GLN A 327 1.05 -1.86 2.95
C GLN A 327 -0.36 -1.54 3.42
N LYS A 328 -0.72 -0.26 3.32
CA LYS A 328 -2.04 0.24 3.66
C LYS A 328 -2.76 0.66 2.39
N THR A 329 -4.08 0.60 2.44
CA THR A 329 -4.96 1.06 1.37
C THR A 329 -6.24 1.61 1.98
N GLY A 330 -6.81 2.63 1.34
CA GLY A 330 -8.16 3.08 1.57
C GLY A 330 -9.13 1.93 1.39
N LEU A 331 -10.26 1.98 2.12
CA LEU A 331 -11.27 0.93 2.04
C LEU A 331 -12.65 1.54 2.15
N PHE A 332 -13.45 1.35 1.11
CA PHE A 332 -14.88 1.59 1.09
C PHE A 332 -15.58 0.27 0.87
N LEU A 333 -16.53 -0.07 1.72
CA LEU A 333 -17.30 -1.30 1.59
C LEU A 333 -18.74 -1.10 2.02
N GLY A 334 -19.64 -1.92 1.49
CA GLY A 334 -21.05 -1.70 1.69
C GLY A 334 -21.96 -2.50 0.78
N GLY A 335 -23.22 -2.06 0.75
CA GLY A 335 -24.20 -2.58 -0.19
C GLY A 335 -23.74 -2.39 -1.64
N GLU A 336 -23.99 -3.39 -2.49
CA GLU A 336 -23.50 -3.42 -3.86
C GLU A 336 -23.81 -2.14 -4.65
N GLU A 337 -25.08 -1.71 -4.66
CA GLU A 337 -25.47 -0.52 -5.40
C GLU A 337 -24.97 0.79 -4.78
N ASP A 338 -24.87 0.85 -3.44
CA ASP A 338 -24.31 2.03 -2.76
C ASP A 338 -22.83 2.22 -3.10
N ILE A 339 -22.05 1.13 -3.14
CA ILE A 339 -20.63 1.18 -3.50
C ILE A 339 -20.43 1.42 -5.00
N LEU A 340 -21.27 0.86 -5.88
CA LEU A 340 -21.22 1.16 -7.33
C LEU A 340 -21.50 2.63 -7.64
N GLU A 341 -22.36 3.29 -6.86
CA GLU A 341 -22.59 4.73 -6.98
C GLU A 341 -21.36 5.55 -6.54
N LEU A 342 -20.71 5.13 -5.45
CA LEU A 342 -19.47 5.74 -4.96
C LEU A 342 -18.30 5.53 -5.92
N GLU A 343 -18.10 4.31 -6.42
CA GLU A 343 -17.05 3.93 -7.37
C GLU A 343 -17.08 4.82 -8.61
N ARG A 344 -18.26 4.97 -9.23
CA ARG A 344 -18.45 5.89 -10.37
C ARG A 344 -18.12 7.35 -10.03
N ALA A 345 -18.39 7.78 -8.80
CA ALA A 345 -18.05 9.14 -8.36
C ALA A 345 -16.52 9.31 -8.21
N LEU A 346 -15.83 8.34 -7.61
CA LEU A 346 -14.37 8.34 -7.45
C LEU A 346 -13.65 8.26 -8.80
N GLU A 347 -14.11 7.40 -9.71
CA GLU A 347 -13.60 7.30 -11.08
C GLU A 347 -13.76 8.62 -11.86
N ALA A 348 -14.94 9.24 -11.78
CA ALA A 348 -15.18 10.53 -12.43
C ALA A 348 -14.29 11.64 -11.83
N GLY A 349 -14.09 11.63 -10.52
CA GLY A 349 -13.20 12.56 -9.82
C GLY A 349 -11.75 12.43 -10.26
N SER A 350 -11.20 11.22 -10.20
CA SER A 350 -9.82 10.94 -10.60
C SER A 350 -9.56 11.27 -12.08
N ARG A 351 -10.53 11.01 -12.96
CA ARG A 351 -10.46 11.43 -14.36
C ARG A 351 -10.41 12.95 -14.51
N ALA A 352 -11.27 13.68 -13.81
CA ALA A 352 -11.29 15.14 -13.87
C ALA A 352 -9.98 15.75 -13.33
N GLU A 353 -9.40 15.16 -12.29
CA GLU A 353 -8.10 15.58 -11.73
C GLU A 353 -6.95 15.32 -12.72
N ARG A 354 -6.94 14.18 -13.42
CA ARG A 354 -5.95 13.89 -14.47
C ARG A 354 -6.08 14.85 -15.65
N GLU A 355 -7.30 15.07 -16.15
CA GLU A 355 -7.55 16.01 -17.25
C GLU A 355 -7.13 17.45 -16.88
N ALA A 356 -7.33 17.87 -15.62
CA ALA A 356 -6.87 19.17 -15.14
C ALA A 356 -5.33 19.25 -15.03
N ALA A 357 -4.68 18.21 -14.51
CA ALA A 357 -3.22 18.15 -14.41
C ALA A 357 -2.53 18.12 -15.79
N GLU A 358 -3.09 17.38 -16.75
CA GLU A 358 -2.62 17.38 -18.14
C GLU A 358 -2.76 18.76 -18.79
N ALA A 359 -3.87 19.48 -18.53
CA ALA A 359 -4.07 20.83 -19.02
C ALA A 359 -3.08 21.83 -18.40
N GLU A 360 -2.83 21.76 -17.10
CA GLU A 360 -1.85 22.61 -16.39
C GLU A 360 -0.42 22.34 -16.87
N ALA A 361 -0.06 21.07 -17.07
CA ALA A 361 1.24 20.70 -17.64
C ALA A 361 1.42 21.22 -19.08
N ALA A 362 0.37 21.14 -19.91
CA ALA A 362 0.40 21.67 -21.27
C ALA A 362 0.51 23.21 -21.30
N GLU A 363 -0.14 23.92 -20.37
CA GLU A 363 0.00 25.38 -20.23
C GLU A 363 1.41 25.76 -19.79
N ALA A 364 1.99 25.05 -18.82
CA ALA A 364 3.37 25.26 -18.37
C ALA A 364 4.40 24.98 -19.48
N GLU A 365 4.20 23.94 -20.29
CA GLU A 365 5.05 23.64 -21.44
C GLU A 365 4.96 24.72 -22.53
N ALA A 366 3.74 25.24 -22.78
CA ALA A 366 3.53 26.34 -23.72
C ALA A 366 4.20 27.65 -23.26
N GLU A 367 4.09 27.98 -21.97
CA GLU A 367 4.76 29.17 -21.39
C GLU A 367 6.29 29.05 -21.47
N ALA A 368 6.83 27.88 -21.14
CA ALA A 368 8.27 27.61 -21.26
C ALA A 368 8.77 27.68 -22.71
N ALA A 369 7.97 27.20 -23.67
CA ALA A 369 8.29 27.32 -25.10
C ALA A 369 8.27 28.77 -25.59
N GLU A 370 7.32 29.59 -25.13
CA GLU A 370 7.26 31.02 -25.44
C GLU A 370 8.46 31.78 -24.85
N GLU A 371 8.84 31.48 -23.61
CA GLU A 371 9.99 32.10 -22.95
C GLU A 371 11.31 31.73 -23.67
N LYS A 372 11.46 30.47 -24.06
CA LYS A 372 12.59 30.00 -24.86
C LYS A 372 12.65 30.69 -26.23
N ALA A 373 11.52 30.82 -26.93
CA ALA A 373 11.47 31.49 -28.22
C ALA A 373 11.83 32.99 -28.12
N LYS A 374 11.40 33.68 -27.04
CA LYS A 374 11.81 35.07 -26.77
C LYS A 374 13.32 35.19 -26.49
N ALA A 375 13.89 34.25 -25.74
CA ALA A 375 15.32 34.23 -25.46
C ALA A 375 16.16 33.99 -26.73
N GLU A 376 15.73 33.05 -27.59
CA GLU A 376 16.39 32.78 -28.88
C GLU A 376 16.28 33.99 -29.82
N ALA A 377 15.12 34.66 -29.88
CA ALA A 377 14.95 35.88 -30.69
C ALA A 377 15.84 37.03 -30.20
N ALA A 378 15.94 37.24 -28.89
CA ALA A 378 16.81 38.27 -28.30
C ALA A 378 18.30 37.97 -28.53
N ALA A 379 18.71 36.70 -28.48
CA ALA A 379 20.06 36.29 -28.80
C ALA A 379 20.40 36.56 -30.28
N ALA A 380 19.49 36.23 -31.19
CA ALA A 380 19.67 36.49 -32.63
C ALA A 380 19.69 37.99 -32.98
N GLU A 381 18.92 38.81 -32.26
CA GLU A 381 18.96 40.28 -32.44
C GLU A 381 20.30 40.85 -31.96
N LYS A 382 20.85 40.32 -30.86
CA LYS A 382 22.16 40.71 -30.34
C LYS A 382 23.33 40.27 -31.22
N GLU A 383 23.26 39.07 -31.80
CA GLU A 383 24.24 38.61 -32.81
C GLU A 383 24.23 39.52 -34.05
N LYS A 384 23.05 39.96 -34.49
CA LYS A 384 22.95 40.93 -35.60
C LYS A 384 23.52 42.30 -35.28
N GLU A 385 23.28 42.82 -34.08
CA GLU A 385 23.88 44.09 -33.65
C GLU A 385 25.42 43.98 -33.56
N GLU A 386 25.95 42.84 -33.10
CA GLU A 386 27.40 42.58 -33.07
C GLU A 386 27.99 42.45 -34.49
N GLU A 387 27.29 41.78 -35.43
CA GLU A 387 27.70 41.72 -36.85
C GLU A 387 27.66 43.11 -37.54
N GLU A 388 26.63 43.92 -37.28
CA GLU A 388 26.53 45.29 -37.84
C GLU A 388 27.61 46.23 -37.26
N GLU A 389 27.98 46.09 -35.97
CA GLU A 389 29.10 46.82 -35.37
C GLU A 389 30.45 46.40 -35.97
N GLU A 390 30.68 45.10 -36.23
CA GLU A 390 31.88 44.61 -36.91
C GLU A 390 31.98 45.12 -38.36
N GLU A 391 30.89 45.11 -39.14
CA GLU A 391 30.88 45.69 -40.49
C GLU A 391 31.13 47.22 -40.48
N GLU A 392 30.60 47.95 -39.49
CA GLU A 392 30.85 49.38 -39.30
C GLU A 392 32.29 49.70 -38.84
N GLU A 393 32.97 48.79 -38.14
CA GLU A 393 34.39 48.92 -37.80
C GLU A 393 35.27 48.62 -39.01
N GLU A 394 34.95 47.61 -39.81
CA GLU A 394 35.66 47.32 -41.07
C GLU A 394 35.53 48.47 -42.10
N GLU A 395 34.34 49.07 -42.25
CA GLU A 395 34.16 50.25 -43.13
C GLU A 395 34.95 51.48 -42.63
N LYS A 396 35.10 51.66 -41.31
CA LYS A 396 35.91 52.76 -40.72
C LYS A 396 37.41 52.52 -40.88
N GLU A 397 37.89 51.28 -40.82
CA GLU A 397 39.28 50.94 -41.12
C GLU A 397 39.62 51.12 -42.61
N GLU A 398 38.67 50.89 -43.52
CA GLU A 398 38.87 51.17 -44.95
C GLU A 398 38.85 52.68 -45.30
N GLU A 399 38.13 53.52 -44.53
CA GLU A 399 38.11 54.98 -44.71
C GLU A 399 39.34 55.71 -44.10
N GLU A 400 40.10 55.07 -43.20
CA GLU A 400 41.31 55.66 -42.56
C GLU A 400 42.64 55.45 -43.32
N ILE A 401 42.62 54.93 -44.55
CA ILE A 401 43.84 54.78 -45.37
C ILE A 401 43.93 55.89 -46.45
N GLU A 402 44.53 57.03 -46.08
CA GLU A 402 45.19 57.97 -47.02
C GLU A 402 46.70 58.08 -46.70
N PRO A 403 47.55 58.34 -47.72
CA PRO A 403 48.82 57.64 -47.90
C PRO A 403 50.04 58.40 -47.37
N GLU A 404 51.06 57.68 -46.90
CA GLU A 404 52.52 57.98 -46.90
C GLU A 404 53.20 57.34 -45.67
N ALA A 405 54.38 56.73 -45.71
CA ALA A 405 55.35 56.48 -46.76
C ALA A 405 56.40 55.55 -46.16
N VAL A 406 56.83 54.51 -46.88
CA VAL A 406 58.21 54.01 -46.77
C VAL A 406 58.71 53.70 -48.18
N ALA A 407 59.40 54.68 -48.75
CA ALA A 407 60.22 54.49 -49.94
C ALA A 407 61.65 54.16 -49.49
N GLU A 408 62.10 52.93 -49.75
CA GLU A 408 63.52 52.66 -49.97
C GLU A 408 63.68 51.71 -51.17
N ALA A 409 64.64 52.06 -52.03
CA ALA A 409 64.59 51.82 -53.47
C ALA A 409 65.21 50.50 -53.95
N VAL A 410 64.43 49.79 -54.76
CA VAL A 410 64.71 49.26 -56.12
C VAL A 410 66.16 49.26 -56.65
N ALA A 411 66.64 48.08 -57.08
CA ALA A 411 67.24 47.81 -58.41
C ALA A 411 67.43 46.28 -58.61
N VAL A 412 66.63 45.60 -59.45
CA VAL A 412 66.88 45.24 -60.89
C VAL A 412 67.94 44.14 -61.05
N ALA A 413 67.82 43.07 -61.83
CA ALA A 413 66.78 42.36 -62.59
C ALA A 413 67.49 41.13 -63.19
N GLU A 414 66.75 40.09 -63.58
CA GLU A 414 66.78 39.43 -64.90
C GLU A 414 66.01 38.09 -64.86
N ALA A 415 65.30 37.82 -65.96
CA ALA A 415 64.33 36.74 -66.19
C ALA A 415 65.02 35.46 -66.76
N PRO A 416 64.35 34.52 -67.48
CA PRO A 416 62.95 34.06 -67.50
C PRO A 416 62.83 32.49 -67.54
N VAL A 417 61.60 32.03 -67.85
CA VAL A 417 61.12 30.79 -68.52
C VAL A 417 60.69 29.52 -67.74
N ASP A 418 59.42 29.17 -68.00
CA ASP A 418 58.77 27.88 -68.32
C ASP A 418 58.38 26.79 -67.29
N ALA A 419 57.13 26.35 -67.51
CA ALA A 419 56.54 25.00 -67.52
C ALA A 419 55.96 24.33 -66.23
N GLU A 420 54.64 24.11 -66.33
CA GLU A 420 53.79 22.94 -66.00
C GLU A 420 54.01 22.07 -64.73
N ALA A 421 52.93 21.86 -63.95
CA ALA A 421 52.16 20.59 -63.88
C ALA A 421 51.17 20.57 -62.69
N SER A 422 50.26 19.60 -62.72
CA SER A 422 48.89 19.51 -62.17
C SER A 422 48.70 18.75 -60.83
N MET A 423 47.42 18.69 -60.37
CA MET A 423 46.75 17.79 -59.38
C MET A 423 46.53 18.42 -57.99
N GLU A 424 45.41 18.28 -57.26
CA GLU A 424 44.17 17.48 -57.41
C GLU A 424 43.04 18.00 -56.46
N GLU A 425 41.84 17.42 -56.62
CA GLU A 425 40.46 17.65 -56.16
C GLU A 425 40.19 17.89 -54.64
N GLY A 426 39.08 18.43 -54.12
CA GLY A 426 37.76 18.84 -54.65
C GLY A 426 36.61 17.90 -54.23
N ALA A 427 35.80 18.23 -53.20
CA ALA A 427 34.45 17.67 -52.92
C ALA A 427 33.90 18.22 -51.57
N SER A 428 32.62 18.47 -51.29
CA SER A 428 31.36 18.39 -52.07
C SER A 428 30.20 18.96 -51.21
N PRO A 429 29.02 19.24 -51.82
CA PRO A 429 27.77 19.61 -51.17
C PRO A 429 26.90 18.38 -50.80
N GLY A 430 25.78 18.61 -50.12
CA GLY A 430 24.91 17.57 -49.56
C GLY A 430 23.76 17.04 -50.45
N VAL A 431 23.14 15.99 -49.87
CA VAL A 431 21.83 15.34 -50.10
C VAL A 431 21.75 14.37 -51.29
N VAL A 432 21.46 13.06 -51.07
CA VAL A 432 20.13 12.37 -51.17
C VAL A 432 20.23 10.90 -50.65
N GLU A 433 19.20 10.46 -49.89
CA GLU A 433 18.54 9.13 -49.74
C GLU A 433 19.29 7.76 -49.62
N ASP A 434 18.92 7.07 -48.51
CA ASP A 434 18.26 5.74 -48.42
C ASP A 434 19.03 4.40 -48.21
N GLU A 435 18.40 3.61 -47.33
CA GLU A 435 18.40 2.16 -47.05
C GLU A 435 19.67 1.34 -46.69
N GLY A 436 19.63 0.78 -45.47
CA GLY A 436 19.67 -0.68 -45.26
C GLY A 436 20.96 -1.36 -44.76
N GLY A 437 20.88 -2.02 -43.60
CA GLY A 437 21.59 -3.29 -43.32
C GLY A 437 22.63 -3.31 -42.18
N GLU A 438 22.36 -4.14 -41.16
CA GLU A 438 23.21 -4.66 -40.05
C GLU A 438 24.53 -5.37 -40.55
N PRO A 439 25.45 -5.97 -39.73
CA PRO A 439 25.43 -6.27 -38.28
C PRO A 439 26.75 -6.16 -37.45
N ALA A 440 26.58 -6.20 -36.11
CA ALA A 440 27.32 -6.93 -35.05
C ALA A 440 28.78 -6.63 -34.60
N LEU A 441 28.92 -6.71 -33.25
CA LEU A 441 30.00 -7.24 -32.37
C LEU A 441 30.93 -6.29 -31.59
N GLY A 442 30.95 -6.52 -30.26
CA GLY A 442 32.04 -6.27 -29.29
C GLY A 442 32.05 -4.85 -28.69
N GLY A 443 32.26 -4.61 -27.39
CA GLY A 443 32.68 -5.39 -26.24
C GLY A 443 33.34 -4.42 -25.23
N GLU A 444 33.23 -4.72 -23.93
CA GLU A 444 34.08 -4.27 -22.79
C GLU A 444 34.01 -2.75 -22.44
N ASP A 445 33.41 -2.41 -21.30
CA ASP A 445 33.99 -2.29 -19.94
C ASP A 445 34.36 -0.82 -19.65
N ASP A 446 33.73 -0.20 -18.66
CA ASP A 446 34.40 0.83 -17.87
C ASP A 446 33.80 0.94 -16.46
N ASP A 447 34.72 0.86 -15.50
CA ASP A 447 34.56 0.89 -14.05
C ASP A 447 34.27 2.31 -13.55
N HIS A 448 33.36 2.45 -12.58
CA HIS A 448 33.40 3.61 -11.67
C HIS A 448 33.16 3.19 -10.21
N GLU A 449 34.18 3.50 -9.39
CA GLU A 449 34.30 3.29 -7.95
C GLU A 449 33.25 4.04 -7.11
N PRO A 450 32.86 3.53 -5.93
CA PRO A 450 32.10 4.29 -4.95
C PRO A 450 32.97 4.95 -3.85
N VAL A 451 32.54 6.14 -3.45
CA VAL A 451 33.12 7.01 -2.42
C VAL A 451 32.88 6.46 -1.00
N VAL A 452 33.96 6.40 -0.23
CA VAL A 452 34.02 6.03 1.20
C VAL A 452 33.68 7.24 2.09
N VAL A 453 32.78 7.07 3.07
CA VAL A 453 32.66 8.00 4.22
C VAL A 453 32.77 7.21 5.53
N ALA A 454 33.67 7.67 6.38
CA ALA A 454 34.23 7.01 7.55
C ALA A 454 33.28 6.91 8.77
N GLN A 455 33.31 5.74 9.42
CA GLN A 455 32.86 5.55 10.81
C GLN A 455 33.95 5.99 11.79
N LYS A 456 33.54 6.56 12.93
CA LYS A 456 34.38 6.85 14.09
C LYS A 456 34.05 5.88 15.22
N ASP A 457 35.06 5.13 15.64
CA ASP A 457 35.08 4.29 16.82
C ASP A 457 35.00 5.08 18.12
N GLY A 458 34.39 4.45 19.13
CA GLY A 458 34.43 4.85 20.54
C GLY A 458 33.96 3.68 21.41
N GLY A 459 34.89 2.79 21.75
CA GLY A 459 34.63 1.66 22.66
C GLY A 459 34.64 2.06 24.14
N THR A 460 33.99 1.24 24.95
CA THR A 460 34.38 0.96 26.34
C THR A 460 33.85 -0.43 26.72
N GLU A 461 34.78 -1.31 27.10
CA GLU A 461 34.55 -2.64 27.65
C GLU A 461 34.05 -2.53 29.10
N GLU A 462 33.09 -3.35 29.52
CA GLU A 462 33.06 -3.91 30.88
C GLU A 462 32.61 -5.38 30.82
N ASN A 463 33.48 -6.24 31.36
CA ASN A 463 33.23 -7.64 31.70
C ASN A 463 32.28 -7.71 32.90
N GLU A 464 31.36 -8.68 32.92
CA GLU A 464 31.04 -9.35 34.18
C GLU A 464 30.56 -10.79 33.96
N GLU A 465 30.76 -11.55 35.02
CA GLU A 465 31.22 -12.93 35.05
C GLU A 465 30.09 -13.88 35.46
N VAL A 466 30.20 -15.12 34.98
CA VAL A 466 29.34 -16.26 35.33
C VAL A 466 29.60 -16.69 36.78
N ALA A 467 28.56 -16.86 37.61
CA ALA A 467 28.60 -17.80 38.73
C ALA A 467 27.21 -18.23 39.25
N ALA A 468 27.05 -19.57 39.31
CA ALA A 468 26.20 -20.41 40.17
C ALA A 468 24.68 -20.46 39.97
#